data_AF-A0A2N8BY15-F1
#
_entry.id   AF-A0A2N8BY15-F1
#
_cell.length_a   1.000
_cell.length_b   1.000
_cell.length_c   1.000
_cell.angle_alpha   90.00
_cell.angle_beta   90.00
_cell.angle_gamma   90.00
#
_symmetry.space_group_name_H-M   'P 1'
#
loop_
_entity.id
_entity.type
_entity.pdbx_description
1 polymer ?
#
loop_
_entity_poly.entity_id
_entity_poly.type
_entity_poly.pdbx_seq_one_letter_code
_entity_poly.pdbx_strand_id
1 'polypeptide(L)'
;MDDDLDFAQAHHIKLSGFGLVELVKDKEQSSYRANMIFTDSEEGKGRESYLEGDTLKPLLLKRDYISCVFRVHTTRYKTYFSTVMHVPTADLLKAINKK
;
A
#
# COMPACT_ATOMS: atom_id res chain seq x y z
N MET A 1 2.70 10.62 17.17
CA MET A 1 2.49 9.17 17.22
C MET A 1 3.18 8.64 16.00
N ASP A 2 4.32 8.01 16.21
CA ASP A 2 5.17 7.49 15.14
C ASP A 2 4.39 6.42 14.37
N ASP A 3 4.14 6.67 13.08
CA ASP A 3 3.72 5.60 12.19
C ASP A 3 4.86 4.57 12.14
N ASP A 4 4.50 3.29 12.08
CA ASP A 4 5.45 2.20 11.96
C ASP A 4 6.11 2.23 10.57
N LEU A 5 7.36 2.71 10.52
CA LEU A 5 8.12 2.88 9.28
C LEU A 5 9.12 1.73 9.05
N ASP A 6 9.08 0.67 9.86
CA ASP A 6 9.93 -0.48 9.63
C ASP A 6 9.32 -1.38 8.54
N PHE A 7 9.75 -1.17 7.29
CA PHE A 7 9.34 -1.98 6.16
C PHE A 7 10.20 -3.25 5.97
N ALA A 8 11.00 -3.65 6.97
CA ALA A 8 11.74 -4.89 6.91
C ALA A 8 10.78 -6.08 6.76
N GLN A 9 11.17 -7.07 5.94
CA GLN A 9 10.33 -8.24 5.67
C GLN A 9 9.98 -9.04 6.94
N ALA A 10 10.85 -9.01 7.95
CA ALA A 10 10.62 -9.69 9.23
C ALA A 10 9.77 -8.87 10.21
N HIS A 11 9.53 -7.58 9.91
CA HIS A 11 8.73 -6.71 10.75
C HIS A 11 7.25 -6.82 10.38
N HIS A 12 6.39 -6.89 11.39
CA HIS A 12 4.97 -7.09 11.19
C HIS A 12 4.19 -5.80 11.41
N ILE A 13 3.75 -5.18 10.31
CA ILE A 13 2.88 -4.00 10.37
C ILE A 13 1.42 -4.47 10.43
N LYS A 14 0.75 -4.19 11.54
CA LYS A 14 -0.64 -4.62 11.81
C LYS A 14 -1.63 -4.20 10.71
N LEU A 15 -1.60 -2.93 10.31
CA LEU A 15 -2.42 -2.38 9.24
C LEU A 15 -1.52 -2.06 8.07
N SER A 16 -1.56 -2.88 7.03
CA SER A 16 -0.69 -2.71 5.87
C SER A 16 -1.45 -2.85 4.57
N GLY A 17 -0.80 -2.45 3.48
CA GLY A 17 -1.32 -2.66 2.14
C GLY A 17 -0.21 -3.11 1.21
N PHE A 18 -0.51 -4.04 0.31
CA PHE A 18 0.41 -4.51 -0.70
C PHE A 18 -0.25 -4.48 -2.07
N GLY A 19 0.53 -4.22 -3.11
CA GLY A 19 0.00 -4.08 -4.45
C GLY A 19 1.05 -4.22 -5.53
N LEU A 20 0.57 -4.51 -6.74
CA LEU A 20 1.41 -4.56 -7.93
C LEU A 20 1.31 -3.22 -8.68
N VAL A 21 2.45 -2.68 -9.08
CA VAL A 21 2.53 -1.53 -9.99
C VAL A 21 2.67 -2.05 -11.41
N GLU A 22 1.76 -1.65 -12.29
CA GLU A 22 1.70 -2.02 -13.68
C GLU A 22 1.90 -0.80 -14.58
N LEU A 23 2.60 -0.97 -15.70
CA LEU A 23 2.66 0.04 -16.75
C LEU A 23 1.42 -0.10 -17.66
N VAL A 24 0.55 0.90 -17.62
CA VAL A 24 -0.61 1.03 -18.51
C VAL A 24 -0.19 1.88 -19.70
N LYS A 25 -0.14 1.26 -20.88
CA LYS A 25 0.20 1.94 -22.14
C LYS A 25 -1.09 2.27 -22.89
N ASP A 26 -1.43 3.55 -22.94
CA ASP A 26 -2.45 4.06 -23.85
C ASP A 26 -1.80 4.60 -25.14
N LYS A 27 -2.60 4.79 -26.19
CA LYS A 27 -2.12 5.16 -27.53
C LYS A 27 -1.27 6.45 -27.55
N GLU A 28 -1.45 7.33 -26.57
CA GLU A 28 -0.78 8.64 -26.50
C GLU A 28 0.08 8.82 -25.24
N GLN A 29 -0.15 8.05 -24.16
CA GLN A 29 0.54 8.22 -22.89
C GLN A 29 0.76 6.88 -22.16
N SER A 30 1.89 6.78 -21.47
CA SER A 30 2.16 5.70 -20.54
C SER A 30 1.91 6.18 -19.11
N SER A 31 1.07 5.47 -18.36
CA SER A 31 0.80 5.73 -16.95
C SER A 31 1.14 4.50 -16.10
N TYR A 32 1.42 4.71 -14.82
CA TYR A 32 1.59 3.60 -13.88
C TYR A 32 0.33 3.47 -13.02
N ARG A 33 -0.18 2.25 -12.90
CA ARG A 33 -1.33 1.93 -12.06
C ARG A 33 -0.90 0.99 -10.94
N ALA A 34 -1.23 1.32 -9.71
CA ALA A 34 -1.05 0.43 -8.56
C ALA A 34 -2.39 -0.14 -8.13
N ASN A 35 -2.52 -1.47 -8.12
CA ASN A 35 -3.67 -2.16 -7.53
C ASN A 35 -3.26 -2.65 -6.14
N MET A 36 -3.90 -2.12 -5.10
CA MET A 36 -3.53 -2.36 -3.70
C MET A 36 -4.64 -3.09 -2.95
N ILE A 37 -4.22 -4.03 -2.10
CA ILE A 37 -5.06 -4.75 -1.15
C ILE A 37 -4.59 -4.36 0.24
N PHE A 38 -5.53 -3.95 1.10
CA PHE A 38 -5.25 -3.59 2.49
C PHE A 38 -5.66 -4.71 3.42
N THR A 39 -4.87 -4.96 4.44
CA THR A 39 -5.11 -6.02 5.43
C THR A 39 -4.96 -5.49 6.86
N ASP A 40 -5.77 -6.05 7.76
CA ASP A 40 -5.54 -6.01 9.20
C ASP A 40 -5.11 -7.40 9.65
N SER A 41 -3.87 -7.49 10.11
CA SER A 41 -3.26 -8.73 10.57
C SER A 41 -3.14 -8.71 12.09
N GLU A 42 -3.80 -9.64 12.77
CA GLU A 42 -3.59 -9.81 14.22
C GLU A 42 -2.24 -10.50 14.48
N GLU A 43 -1.42 -9.92 15.37
CA GLU A 43 -0.13 -10.49 15.76
C GLU A 43 -0.27 -11.97 16.16
N GLY A 44 0.53 -12.82 15.51
CA GLY A 44 0.72 -14.21 15.92
C GLY A 44 -0.42 -15.19 15.60
N LYS A 45 -1.49 -14.79 14.90
CA LYS A 45 -2.66 -15.67 14.64
C LYS A 45 -2.94 -16.05 13.20
N GLY A 46 -2.12 -15.62 12.23
CA GLY A 46 -2.25 -16.01 10.82
C GLY A 46 -3.61 -15.64 10.19
N ARG A 47 -4.35 -14.73 10.82
CA ARG A 47 -5.66 -14.27 10.36
C ARG A 47 -5.48 -12.89 9.74
N GLU A 48 -5.43 -12.84 8.42
CA GLU A 48 -5.44 -11.61 7.64
C GLU A 48 -6.90 -11.28 7.29
N SER A 49 -7.36 -10.09 7.67
CA SER A 49 -8.68 -9.60 7.27
C SER A 49 -8.51 -8.56 6.17
N TYR A 50 -9.09 -8.80 5.00
CA TYR A 50 -9.09 -7.82 3.91
C TYR A 50 -9.95 -6.61 4.27
N LEU A 51 -9.39 -5.41 4.12
CA LEU A 51 -10.05 -4.15 4.38
C LEU A 51 -10.60 -3.60 3.06
N GLU A 52 -11.91 -3.38 3.00
CA GLU A 52 -12.62 -2.93 1.81
C GLU A 52 -13.61 -1.82 2.16
N GLY A 53 -13.82 -0.89 1.22
CA GLY A 53 -14.91 0.09 1.26
C GLY A 53 -15.10 0.76 2.62
N ASP A 54 -16.15 0.36 3.33
CA ASP A 54 -16.61 1.00 4.57
C ASP A 54 -15.72 0.71 5.79
N THR A 55 -14.88 -0.33 5.76
CA THR A 55 -13.89 -0.58 6.83
C THR A 55 -12.58 0.16 6.57
N LEU A 56 -12.21 0.36 5.30
CA LEU A 56 -11.00 1.08 4.92
C LEU A 56 -11.16 2.60 4.99
N LYS A 57 -12.31 3.14 4.55
CA LYS A 57 -12.57 4.60 4.51
C LYS A 57 -12.30 5.32 5.84
N PRO A 58 -12.79 4.86 7.01
CA PRO A 58 -12.53 5.53 8.28
C PRO A 58 -11.06 5.54 8.68
N LEU A 59 -10.28 4.55 8.24
CA LEU A 59 -8.84 4.48 8.49
C LEU A 59 -8.07 5.50 7.64
N LEU A 60 -8.49 5.67 6.39
CA LEU A 60 -7.92 6.66 5.47
C LEU A 60 -8.28 8.10 5.86
N LEU A 61 -9.51 8.34 6.33
CA LEU A 61 -9.97 9.68 6.72
C LEU A 61 -9.26 10.24 7.97
N LYS A 62 -8.65 9.38 8.78
CA LYS A 62 -7.91 9.77 9.99
C LYS A 62 -6.47 10.20 9.72
N ARG A 63 -5.99 10.09 8.48
CA ARG A 63 -4.61 10.35 8.10
C ARG A 63 -4.58 11.22 6.86
N ASP A 64 -3.61 12.12 6.76
CA ASP A 64 -3.40 12.92 5.55
C ASP A 64 -2.63 12.13 4.48
N TYR A 65 -1.78 11.18 4.91
CA TYR A 65 -0.98 10.34 4.03
C TYR A 65 -0.76 8.94 4.61
N ILE A 66 -0.28 8.02 3.77
CA ILE A 66 0.24 6.70 4.13
C ILE A 66 1.69 6.60 3.68
N SER A 67 2.55 6.14 4.56
CA SER A 67 3.94 5.79 4.24
C SER A 67 4.00 4.52 3.40
N CYS A 68 4.69 4.58 2.27
CA CYS A 68 4.79 3.50 1.30
C CYS A 68 6.24 3.36 0.81
N VAL A 69 6.66 2.12 0.54
CA VAL A 69 7.93 1.83 -0.14
C VAL A 69 7.66 1.00 -1.38
N PHE A 70 8.32 1.34 -2.48
CA PHE A 70 8.31 0.55 -3.70
C PHE A 70 9.48 -0.44 -3.67
N ARG A 71 9.19 -1.72 -3.94
CA ARG A 71 10.18 -2.79 -3.91
C ARG A 71 10.34 -3.41 -5.29
N VAL A 72 11.57 -3.51 -5.76
CA VAL A 72 11.93 -4.20 -7.01
C VAL A 72 12.89 -5.33 -6.73
N HIS A 73 12.55 -6.51 -7.22
CA HIS A 73 13.45 -7.65 -7.25
C HIS A 73 14.18 -7.67 -8.60
N THR A 74 15.49 -7.40 -8.60
CA THR A 74 16.30 -7.48 -9.83
C THR A 74 16.86 -8.88 -10.05
N THR A 75 17.06 -9.64 -8.97
CA THR A 75 17.39 -11.07 -8.98
C THR A 75 16.68 -11.77 -7.80
N ARG A 76 16.84 -13.10 -7.66
CA ARG A 76 16.31 -13.86 -6.52
C ARG A 76 16.85 -13.42 -5.15
N TYR A 77 18.00 -12.73 -5.12
CA TYR A 77 18.70 -12.36 -3.89
C TYR A 77 18.89 -10.85 -3.71
N LYS A 78 18.54 -10.06 -4.72
CA LYS A 78 18.70 -8.60 -4.68
C LYS A 78 17.35 -7.92 -4.81
N THR A 79 17.02 -7.25 -3.73
CA THR A 79 15.80 -6.49 -3.54
C THR A 79 16.18 -5.06 -3.26
N TYR A 80 15.66 -4.13 -4.06
CA TYR A 80 15.85 -2.70 -3.89
C TYR A 80 14.55 -2.10 -3.37
N PHE A 81 14.67 -1.16 -2.44
CA PHE A 81 13.57 -0.39 -1.89
C PHE A 81 13.75 1.06 -2.29
N SER A 82 12.65 1.74 -2.62
CA SER A 82 12.64 3.19 -2.71
C SER A 82 12.88 3.80 -1.33
N THR A 83 13.13 5.11 -1.30
CA THR A 83 12.89 5.90 -0.08
C THR A 83 11.42 5.80 0.32
N VAL A 84 11.12 6.06 1.60
CA VAL A 84 9.73 6.17 2.06
C VAL A 84 9.04 7.31 1.30
N MET A 85 7.89 7.00 0.72
CA MET A 85 7.02 7.92 0.01
C MET A 85 5.76 8.16 0.84
N HIS A 86 5.26 9.39 0.85
CA HIS A 86 3.98 9.72 1.48
C HIS A 86 2.90 9.81 0.41
N VAL A 87 2.02 8.82 0.37
CA VAL A 87 0.88 8.77 -0.55
C VAL A 87 -0.31 9.47 0.09
N PRO A 88 -0.87 10.53 -0.51
CA PRO A 88 -2.03 11.23 0.06
C PRO A 88 -3.24 10.31 0.17
N THR A 89 -3.87 10.24 1.33
CA THR A 89 -5.08 9.42 1.54
C THR A 89 -6.26 9.91 0.70
N ALA A 90 -6.29 11.20 0.37
CA ALA A 90 -7.28 11.80 -0.51
C ALA A 90 -7.33 11.13 -1.90
N ASP A 91 -6.19 10.70 -2.45
CA ASP A 91 -6.15 10.04 -3.75
C ASP A 91 -6.66 8.60 -3.68
N LEU A 92 -6.40 7.92 -2.56
CA LEU A 92 -6.96 6.59 -2.28
C LEU A 92 -8.48 6.64 -2.10
N LEU A 93 -8.97 7.65 -1.37
CA LEU A 93 -10.40 7.87 -1.18
C LEU A 93 -11.12 8.16 -2.50
N LYS A 94 -10.50 8.93 -3.41
CA LYS A 94 -11.03 9.12 -4.78
C LYS A 94 -11.12 7.80 -5.54
N ALA A 95 -10.10 6.94 -5.42
CA ALA A 95 -10.07 5.64 -6.09
C ALA A 95 -11.16 4.69 -5.56
N ILE A 96 -11.41 4.66 -4.25
CA ILE A 96 -12.49 3.84 -3.64
C ILE A 96 -13.88 4.29 -4.12
N ASN A 97 -14.06 5.58 -4.38
CA ASN A 97 -15.36 6.13 -4.79
C ASN A 97 -15.59 6.12 -6.30
N LYS A 98 -14.53 5.94 -7.12
CA LYS A 98 -14.66 5.69 -8.56
C LYS A 98 -15.13 4.23 -8.76
N LYS A 99 -16.44 4.03 -8.73
CA LYS A 99 -17.09 2.82 -9.24
C LYS A 99 -17.02 2.76 -10.76
#